data_AF-A0A957VX75-F1
#
_entry.id   AF-A0A957VX75-F1
#
_cell.length_a   1.000
_cell.length_b   1.000
_cell.length_c   1.000
_cell.angle_alpha   90.00
_cell.angle_beta   90.00
_cell.angle_gamma   90.00
#
_symmetry.space_group_name_H-M   'P 1'
#
loop_
_entity.id
_entity.type
_entity.pdbx_description
1 polymer ?
#
loop_
_entity_poly.entity_id
_entity_poly.type
_entity_poly.pdbx_seq_one_letter_code
_entity_poly.pdbx_strand_id
1 'polypeptide(L)' 'ERMREAHPAAGEMSIESGVTGIPVPLHPGAAQFWQDHGIEIPENIMP' A
#
# COMPACT_ATOMS: atom_id res chain seq x y z
N GLU A 1 8.21 5.13 9.50
CA GLU A 1 8.30 6.55 9.86
C GLU A 1 9.20 7.36 8.93
N ARG A 2 10.47 6.95 8.73
CA ARG A 2 11.44 7.61 7.83
C ARG A 2 10.91 7.99 6.43
N MET A 3 10.03 7.20 5.84
CA MET A 3 9.42 7.52 4.54
C MET A 3 8.67 8.86 4.53
N ARG A 4 7.96 9.21 5.61
CA ARG A 4 7.23 10.50 5.70
C ARG A 4 8.16 11.69 5.83
N GLU A 5 9.38 11.49 6.35
CA GLU A 5 10.40 12.53 6.51
C GLU A 5 11.06 12.90 5.17
N ALA A 6 10.92 12.07 4.13
CA ALA A 6 11.54 12.30 2.84
C ALA A 6 10.95 13.50 2.09
N HIS A 7 9.66 13.78 2.24
CA HIS A 7 8.98 14.89 1.57
C HIS A 7 7.65 15.24 2.26
N PRO A 8 7.25 16.53 2.35
CA PRO A 8 5.97 16.93 2.97
C PRO A 8 4.74 16.23 2.38
N ALA A 9 4.74 15.97 1.08
CA ALA A 9 3.65 15.25 0.39
C ALA A 9 3.46 13.80 0.88
N ALA A 10 4.46 13.20 1.52
CA ALA A 10 4.37 11.85 2.08
C ALA A 10 3.74 11.83 3.48
N GLY A 11 3.38 12.99 4.06
CA GLY A 11 2.90 13.10 5.45
C GLY A 11 1.67 12.24 5.76
N GLU A 12 0.80 12.03 4.77
CA GLU A 12 -0.44 11.25 4.90
C GLU A 12 -0.26 9.76 4.55
N MET A 13 0.91 9.35 4.06
CA MET A 13 1.13 7.97 3.66
C MET A 13 1.11 7.03 4.87
N SER A 14 0.37 5.93 4.79
CA SER A 14 0.26 4.94 5.87
C SER A 14 0.25 3.53 5.31
N ILE A 15 0.48 2.52 6.16
CA ILE A 15 0.38 1.12 5.72
C ILE A 15 -1.08 0.81 5.38
N GLU A 16 -1.99 1.33 6.20
CA GLU A 16 -3.43 1.15 6.17
C GLU A 16 -4.05 1.71 4.87
N SER A 17 -3.57 2.86 4.40
CA SER A 17 -4.05 3.50 3.16
C SER A 17 -3.25 3.15 1.91
N GLY A 18 -2.17 2.36 2.05
CA GLY A 18 -1.19 2.12 0.98
C GLY A 18 -1.71 1.40 -0.26
N VAL A 19 -2.87 0.73 -0.15
CA VAL A 19 -3.52 0.00 -1.26
C VAL A 19 -4.67 0.77 -1.92
N THR A 20 -4.93 2.00 -1.48
CA THR A 20 -6.04 2.81 -2.01
C THR A 20 -5.66 3.52 -3.31
N GLY A 21 -6.61 3.62 -4.25
CA GLY A 21 -6.45 4.40 -5.48
C GLY A 21 -5.52 3.79 -6.54
N ILE A 22 -5.15 2.52 -6.42
CA ILE A 22 -4.28 1.83 -7.39
C ILE A 22 -5.12 1.40 -8.61
N PRO A 23 -4.74 1.79 -9.84
CA PRO A 23 -5.51 1.46 -11.05
C PRO A 23 -5.12 0.13 -11.72
N VAL A 24 -4.09 -0.56 -11.21
CA VAL A 24 -3.51 -1.78 -11.80
C VAL A 24 -3.29 -2.87 -10.73
N PRO A 25 -3.17 -4.14 -11.14
CA PRO A 25 -2.83 -5.22 -10.22
C PRO A 25 -1.52 -4.96 -9.47
N LEU A 26 -1.50 -5.36 -8.20
CA LEU A 26 -0.29 -5.37 -7.39
C LEU A 26 0.68 -6.45 -7.88
N HIS A 27 1.97 -6.20 -7.68
CA HIS A 27 2.96 -7.26 -7.77
C HIS A 27 2.71 -8.31 -6.67
N PRO A 28 2.93 -9.63 -6.88
CA PRO A 28 2.67 -10.65 -5.87
C PRO A 28 3.37 -10.40 -4.52
N GLY A 29 4.62 -9.94 -4.54
CA GLY A 29 5.36 -9.58 -3.32
C GLY A 29 4.80 -8.36 -2.59
N ALA A 30 4.21 -7.41 -3.32
CA ALA A 30 3.49 -6.30 -2.71
C ALA A 30 2.22 -6.84 -2.04
N ALA A 31 1.41 -7.63 -2.73
CA ALA A 31 0.20 -8.22 -2.16
C ALA A 31 0.48 -9.00 -0.86
N GLN A 32 1.56 -9.81 -0.85
CA GLN A 32 2.00 -10.51 0.36
C GLN A 32 2.35 -9.53 1.50
N PHE A 33 3.13 -8.48 1.22
CA PHE A 33 3.52 -7.49 2.23
C PHE A 33 2.31 -6.85 2.93
N TRP A 34 1.29 -6.43 2.18
CA TRP A 34 0.09 -5.81 2.79
C TRP A 34 -0.76 -6.83 3.55
N GLN A 35 -0.90 -8.05 3.04
CA GLN A 35 -1.60 -9.13 3.75
C GLN A 35 -0.91 -9.52 5.06
N ASP A 36 0.42 -9.56 5.09
CA ASP A 36 1.21 -9.82 6.31
C ASP A 36 0.99 -8.76 7.39
N HIS A 37 0.62 -7.54 6.98
CA HIS A 37 0.23 -6.44 7.87
C HIS A 37 -1.27 -6.42 8.19
N GLY A 38 -2.02 -7.46 7.79
CA GLY A 38 -3.46 -7.59 8.04
C GLY A 38 -4.33 -6.65 7.21
N ILE A 39 -3.80 -6.10 6.11
CA ILE A 39 -4.54 -5.21 5.22
C ILE A 39 -5.28 -6.03 4.16
N GLU A 40 -6.59 -5.81 4.07
CA GLU A 40 -7.41 -6.39 3.01
C GLU A 40 -7.14 -5.68 1.68
N ILE A 41 -6.88 -6.49 0.64
CA ILE A 41 -6.59 -6.00 -0.71
C ILE A 41 -7.86 -6.14 -1.55
N PRO A 42 -8.32 -5.06 -2.23
CA PRO A 42 -9.43 -5.14 -3.15
C PRO A 42 -9.20 -6.16 -4.27
N GLU A 43 -10.23 -6.95 -4.60
CA GLU A 43 -10.15 -8.03 -5.61
C GLU A 43 -9.68 -7.52 -6.98
N ASN A 44 -10.04 -6.29 -7.35
CA ASN A 44 -9.69 -5.69 -8.63
C ASN A 44 -8.20 -5.30 -8.77
N ILE A 45 -7.43 -5.34 -7.68
CA ILE A 45 -5.99 -5.08 -7.69
C ILE A 45 -5.17 -6.27 -7.17
N MET A 46 -5.81 -7.42 -6.96
CA MET A 46 -5.08 -8.67 -6.70
C MET A 46 -4.25 -9.07 -7.93
N PRO A 47 -3.11 -9.77 -7.73
CA PRO A 47 -2.23 -10.19 -8.83
C PRO A 47 -2.90 -11.12 -9.86
#